data_AF-A0A6C0EA22-F1
#
_entry.id   AF-A0A6C0EA22-F1
#
_cell.length_a   1.000
_cell.length_b   1.000
_cell.length_c   1.000
_cell.angle_alpha   90.00
_cell.angle_beta   90.00
_cell.angle_gamma   90.00
#
_symmetry.space_group_name_H-M   'P 1'
#
loop_
_entity.id
_entity.type
_entity.pdbx_description
1 polymer ?
#
loop_
_entity_poly.entity_id
_entity_poly.type
_entity_poly.pdbx_seq_one_letter_code
_entity_poly.pdbx_strand_id
1 'polypeptide(L)'
;MEILWLAIVLYCVGLGLVLHLRPALMFQENGAWKEFGYQRSPRHTLFPFWLFAVTWAFISYVIATSASWLMPVGAAVAYSNGIDGSTYLSELAEEDEEEEEDEEEAIPVSRALPKNSAPRSGYYVRDESIPADEMPRYIYHGPEKPE
;
A
#
# COMPACT_ATOMS: atom_id res chain seq x y z
N MET A 1 -5.79 -4.15 -1.24
CA MET A 1 -5.90 -5.39 -2.05
C MET A 1 -6.70 -5.19 -3.33
N GLU A 2 -7.70 -4.31 -3.34
CA GLU A 2 -8.65 -4.15 -4.45
C GLU A 2 -8.02 -3.68 -5.77
N ILE A 3 -7.01 -2.80 -5.68
CA ILE A 3 -6.28 -2.27 -6.84
C ILE A 3 -5.60 -3.40 -7.65
N LEU A 4 -5.07 -4.42 -6.98
CA LEU A 4 -4.45 -5.57 -7.64
C LEU A 4 -5.49 -6.38 -8.42
N TRP A 5 -6.68 -6.56 -7.86
CA TRP A 5 -7.78 -7.25 -8.54
C TRP A 5 -8.24 -6.50 -9.78
N LEU A 6 -8.40 -5.18 -9.68
CA LEU A 6 -8.76 -4.33 -10.83
C LEU A 6 -7.68 -4.40 -11.92
N ALA A 7 -6.39 -4.32 -11.53
CA ALA A 7 -5.28 -4.46 -12.46
C ALA A 7 -5.27 -5.83 -13.16
N ILE A 8 -5.57 -6.92 -12.45
CA ILE A 8 -5.67 -8.28 -13.03
C ILE A 8 -6.82 -8.35 -14.04
N VAL A 9 -8.00 -7.82 -13.69
CA VAL A 9 -9.16 -7.83 -14.60
C VAL A 9 -8.85 -7.01 -15.86
N LEU A 10 -8.31 -5.79 -15.69
CA LEU A 10 -7.92 -4.93 -16.82
C LEU A 10 -6.85 -5.58 -17.70
N TYR A 11 -5.89 -6.27 -17.09
CA TYR A 11 -4.88 -7.04 -17.78
C TYR A 11 -5.50 -8.16 -18.63
N CYS A 12 -6.40 -8.97 -18.05
CA CYS A 12 -7.10 -10.04 -18.76
C CYS A 12 -7.95 -9.52 -19.92
N VAL A 13 -8.68 -8.42 -19.71
CA VAL A 13 -9.49 -7.78 -20.75
C VAL A 13 -8.62 -7.30 -21.90
N GLY A 14 -7.51 -6.62 -21.62
CA GLY A 14 -6.61 -6.13 -22.67
C GLY A 14 -5.93 -7.27 -23.45
N LEU A 15 -5.51 -8.35 -22.77
CA LEU A 15 -5.02 -9.55 -23.45
C LEU A 15 -6.08 -10.15 -24.37
N GLY A 16 -7.31 -10.33 -23.87
CA GLY A 16 -8.42 -10.87 -24.64
C GLY A 16 -8.75 -10.01 -25.87
N LEU A 17 -8.76 -8.68 -25.70
CA LEU A 17 -9.02 -7.72 -26.77
C LEU A 17 -7.95 -7.82 -27.87
N VAL A 18 -6.67 -7.85 -27.51
CA VAL A 18 -5.58 -7.93 -28.49
C VAL A 18 -5.60 -9.25 -29.25
N LEU A 19 -5.85 -10.36 -28.55
CA LEU A 19 -6.00 -11.67 -29.16
C LEU A 19 -7.21 -11.74 -30.10
N HIS A 20 -8.30 -11.04 -29.76
CA HIS A 20 -9.50 -10.99 -30.58
C HIS A 20 -9.32 -10.14 -31.85
N LEU A 21 -8.68 -8.97 -31.73
CA LEU A 21 -8.57 -8.01 -32.84
C LEU A 21 -7.49 -8.41 -33.87
N ARG A 22 -6.40 -9.06 -33.44
CA ARG A 22 -5.23 -9.33 -34.29
C ARG A 22 -4.64 -10.73 -34.08
N PRO A 23 -5.43 -11.82 -34.21
CA PRO A 23 -4.88 -13.17 -34.05
C PRO A 23 -3.77 -13.48 -35.06
N ALA A 24 -3.83 -12.91 -36.27
CA ALA A 24 -2.84 -13.10 -37.33
C ALA A 24 -1.42 -12.59 -36.99
N LEU A 25 -1.25 -11.73 -35.96
CA LEU A 25 0.08 -11.30 -35.51
C LEU A 25 0.82 -12.41 -34.77
N MET A 26 0.11 -13.31 -34.10
CA MET A 26 0.69 -14.30 -33.18
C MET A 26 0.50 -15.73 -33.66
N PHE A 27 -0.56 -16.00 -34.39
CA PHE A 27 -0.88 -17.32 -34.89
C PHE A 27 -0.56 -17.44 -36.38
N GLN A 28 -0.12 -18.63 -36.75
CA GLN A 28 -0.06 -19.11 -38.13
C GLN A 28 -1.45 -19.60 -38.56
N GLU A 29 -1.65 -19.84 -39.86
CA GLU A 29 -2.93 -20.34 -40.41
C GLU A 29 -3.32 -21.71 -39.86
N ASN A 30 -2.34 -22.52 -39.44
CA ASN A 30 -2.54 -23.81 -38.78
C ASN A 30 -2.84 -23.68 -37.27
N GLY A 31 -2.95 -22.47 -36.72
CA GLY A 31 -3.15 -22.20 -35.29
C GLY A 31 -1.89 -22.35 -34.43
N ALA A 32 -0.74 -22.69 -35.03
CA ALA A 32 0.53 -22.72 -34.32
C ALA A 32 1.01 -21.31 -33.98
N TRP A 33 1.79 -21.18 -32.91
CA TRP A 33 2.37 -19.90 -32.51
C TRP A 33 3.51 -19.52 -33.46
N LYS A 34 3.61 -18.22 -33.78
CA LYS A 34 4.77 -17.69 -34.51
C LYS A 34 5.99 -17.66 -33.61
N GLU A 35 7.10 -18.12 -34.15
CA GLU A 35 8.37 -18.13 -33.44
C GLU A 35 8.95 -16.72 -33.37
N PHE A 36 9.68 -16.40 -32.31
CA PHE A 36 10.42 -15.16 -32.26
C PHE A 36 11.66 -15.27 -33.15
N GLY A 37 11.84 -14.34 -34.08
CA GLY A 37 13.05 -14.32 -34.89
C GLY A 37 13.16 -13.09 -35.78
N TYR A 38 14.41 -12.76 -36.10
CA TYR A 38 14.75 -11.62 -36.95
C TYR A 38 14.47 -11.89 -38.44
N GLN A 39 14.29 -13.15 -38.82
CA GLN A 39 14.02 -13.52 -40.20
C GLN A 39 12.65 -12.98 -40.64
N ARG A 40 12.61 -12.23 -41.74
CA ARG A 40 11.36 -11.82 -42.40
C ARG A 40 10.73 -12.99 -43.15
N SER A 41 10.26 -13.99 -42.40
CA SER A 41 9.46 -15.09 -42.93
C SER A 41 8.07 -15.09 -42.26
N PRO A 42 7.03 -15.60 -42.93
CA PRO A 42 5.67 -15.63 -42.37
C PRO A 42 5.54 -16.40 -41.04
N ARG A 43 6.52 -17.25 -40.72
CA ARG A 43 6.58 -18.07 -39.50
C ARG A 43 7.12 -17.34 -38.28
N HIS A 44 7.80 -16.20 -38.48
CA HIS A 44 8.46 -15.47 -37.41
C HIS A 44 7.80 -14.12 -37.13
N THR A 45 7.80 -13.72 -35.86
CA THR A 45 7.41 -12.37 -35.42
C THR A 45 8.58 -11.67 -34.73
N LEU A 46 8.73 -10.37 -34.99
CA LEU A 46 9.68 -9.51 -34.29
C LEU A 46 9.16 -9.09 -32.91
N PHE A 47 7.85 -9.10 -32.72
CA PHE A 47 7.20 -8.71 -31.47
C PHE A 47 6.49 -9.92 -30.88
N PRO A 48 7.11 -10.61 -29.91
CA PRO A 48 6.51 -11.80 -29.32
C PRO A 48 5.39 -11.41 -28.35
N PHE A 49 4.38 -12.28 -28.21
CA PHE A 49 3.23 -12.02 -27.35
C PHE A 49 3.59 -11.73 -25.90
N TRP A 50 4.57 -12.46 -25.36
CA TRP A 50 5.00 -12.28 -23.98
C TRP A 50 5.54 -10.86 -23.72
N LEU A 51 6.17 -10.22 -24.72
CA LEU A 51 6.66 -8.85 -24.58
C LEU A 51 5.49 -7.87 -24.46
N PHE A 52 4.45 -8.04 -25.27
CA PHE A 52 3.21 -7.29 -25.09
C PHE A 52 2.57 -7.56 -23.73
N ALA A 53 2.48 -8.82 -23.30
CA ALA A 53 1.89 -9.18 -22.01
C ALA A 53 2.62 -8.51 -20.84
N VAL A 54 3.96 -8.54 -20.82
CA VAL A 54 4.74 -7.86 -19.77
C VAL A 54 4.53 -6.35 -19.81
N THR A 55 4.59 -5.71 -20.98
CA THR A 55 4.32 -4.27 -21.11
C THR A 55 2.90 -3.92 -20.66
N TRP A 56 1.91 -4.72 -21.04
CA TRP A 56 0.53 -4.52 -20.67
C TRP A 56 0.27 -4.71 -19.18
N ALA A 57 1.02 -5.59 -18.50
CA ALA A 57 0.92 -5.76 -17.05
C ALA A 57 1.31 -4.48 -16.31
N PHE A 58 2.41 -3.82 -16.71
CA PHE A 58 2.81 -2.53 -16.13
C PHE A 58 1.78 -1.44 -16.42
N ILE A 59 1.31 -1.34 -17.68
CA ILE A 59 0.28 -0.36 -18.06
C ILE A 59 -1.00 -0.58 -17.24
N SER A 60 -1.41 -1.84 -17.06
CA SER A 60 -2.63 -2.17 -16.32
C SER A 60 -2.53 -1.76 -14.85
N TYR A 61 -1.37 -1.97 -14.23
CA TYR A 61 -1.11 -1.52 -12.87
C TYR A 61 -1.10 0.01 -12.75
N VAL A 62 -0.45 0.70 -13.69
CA VAL A 62 -0.41 2.17 -13.71
C VAL A 62 -1.82 2.73 -13.88
N ILE A 63 -2.62 2.17 -14.79
CA ILE A 63 -4.02 2.57 -14.99
C ILE A 63 -4.83 2.32 -13.72
N ALA A 64 -4.76 1.12 -13.14
CA ALA A 64 -5.48 0.78 -11.91
C ALA A 64 -5.12 1.71 -10.75
N THR A 65 -3.83 2.05 -10.61
CA THR A 65 -3.34 2.99 -9.62
C THR A 65 -3.85 4.40 -9.93
N SER A 66 -3.73 4.90 -11.17
CA SER A 66 -4.25 6.22 -11.53
C SER A 66 -5.76 6.36 -11.33
N ALA A 67 -6.51 5.28 -11.58
CA ALA A 67 -7.95 5.25 -11.38
C ALA A 67 -8.32 5.37 -9.91
N SER A 68 -7.53 4.81 -8.98
CA SER A 68 -7.79 4.98 -7.54
C SER A 68 -7.53 6.39 -7.04
N TRP A 69 -6.69 7.17 -7.74
CA TRP A 69 -6.44 8.58 -7.43
C TRP A 69 -7.50 9.51 -8.03
N LEU A 70 -8.02 9.16 -9.22
CA LEU A 70 -9.03 9.98 -9.93
C LEU A 70 -10.47 9.66 -9.51
N MET A 71 -10.72 8.48 -8.96
CA MET A 71 -12.03 8.08 -8.48
C MET A 71 -11.90 7.75 -6.99
N PRO A 72 -12.49 8.53 -6.07
CA PRO A 72 -12.66 8.08 -4.70
C PRO A 72 -13.50 6.81 -4.78
N VAL A 73 -12.87 5.67 -4.48
CA VAL A 73 -13.42 4.32 -4.68
C VAL A 73 -14.74 4.12 -3.90
N GLY A 74 -15.07 5.01 -2.96
CA GLY A 74 -16.39 5.13 -2.34
C GLY A 74 -17.56 5.36 -3.32
N ALA A 75 -17.34 6.06 -4.44
CA ALA A 75 -18.40 6.32 -5.42
C ALA A 75 -18.75 5.09 -6.27
N ALA A 76 -17.79 4.20 -6.54
CA ALA A 76 -18.05 2.96 -7.28
C ALA A 76 -18.78 1.91 -6.43
N VAL A 77 -18.52 1.89 -5.12
CA VAL A 77 -19.24 1.04 -4.14
C VAL A 77 -20.66 1.56 -3.90
N ALA A 78 -20.91 2.87 -4.02
CA ALA A 78 -22.25 3.45 -3.90
C ALA A 78 -23.24 2.90 -4.95
N TYR A 79 -22.77 2.62 -6.18
CA TYR A 79 -23.62 2.04 -7.24
C TYR A 79 -23.92 0.55 -7.06
N SER A 80 -23.09 -0.20 -6.31
CA SER A 80 -23.35 -1.63 -6.05
C SER A 80 -24.16 -1.88 -4.79
N ASN A 81 -24.16 -0.96 -3.82
CA ASN A 81 -24.81 -1.16 -2.53
C ASN A 81 -26.01 -0.24 -2.23
N GLY A 82 -26.43 0.64 -3.16
CA GLY A 82 -27.61 1.48 -2.94
C GLY A 82 -27.51 2.37 -1.70
N ILE A 83 -26.31 2.87 -1.42
CA ILE A 83 -26.06 3.77 -0.29
C ILE A 83 -26.28 5.20 -0.77
N ASP A 84 -27.23 5.88 -0.14
CA ASP A 84 -27.64 7.25 -0.44
C ASP A 84 -26.43 8.19 -0.48
N GLY A 85 -26.33 8.96 -1.57
CA GLY A 85 -25.25 9.90 -1.85
C GLY A 85 -25.16 11.11 -0.90
N SER A 86 -25.91 11.12 0.21
CA SER A 86 -25.89 12.21 1.18
C SER A 86 -24.69 12.18 2.12
N THR A 87 -24.01 11.03 2.26
CA THR A 87 -22.85 10.91 3.15
C THR A 87 -21.61 11.60 2.55
N TYR A 88 -21.45 11.56 1.23
CA TYR A 88 -20.26 12.10 0.54
C TYR A 88 -20.24 13.63 0.42
N LEU A 89 -21.38 14.31 0.56
CA LEU A 89 -21.41 15.77 0.60
C LEU A 89 -20.99 16.35 1.95
N SER A 90 -20.96 15.54 3.01
CA SER A 90 -20.48 15.98 4.32
C SER A 90 -18.95 15.92 4.43
N GLU A 91 -18.29 15.05 3.66
CA GLU A 91 -16.84 14.82 3.74
C GLU A 91 -16.03 15.81 2.87
N LEU A 92 -16.64 16.40 1.83
CA LEU A 92 -16.05 17.51 1.07
C LEU A 92 -16.15 18.87 1.78
N ALA A 93 -16.78 18.94 2.96
CA ALA A 93 -16.92 20.15 3.75
C ALA A 93 -15.93 20.23 4.93
N GLU A 94 -15.09 19.20 5.13
CA GLU A 94 -14.11 19.12 6.23
C GLU A 94 -12.64 19.24 5.77
N GLU A 95 -12.37 19.56 4.51
CA GLU A 95 -11.04 20.04 4.08
C GLU A 95 -10.90 21.53 4.40
N ASP A 96 -10.63 21.86 5.67
CA ASP A 96 -9.96 23.11 6.07
C ASP A 96 -9.55 23.05 7.56
N GLU A 97 -8.81 22.01 7.96
CA GLU A 97 -7.94 22.11 9.14
C GLU A 97 -6.56 21.50 8.78
N GLU A 98 -5.59 22.38 8.60
CA GLU A 98 -4.17 22.05 8.42
C GLU A 98 -3.67 21.33 9.68
N GLU A 99 -3.53 20.00 9.63
CA GLU A 99 -2.74 19.27 10.63
C GLU A 99 -1.25 19.48 10.31
N GLU A 100 -0.60 20.36 11.08
CA GLU A 100 0.86 20.38 11.19
C GLU A 100 1.33 19.01 11.70
N GLU A 101 2.01 18.24 10.84
CA GLU A 101 2.70 17.01 11.21
C GLU A 101 3.85 17.33 12.18
N ASP A 102 3.57 17.31 13.48
CA ASP A 102 4.61 17.23 14.50
C ASP A 102 5.34 15.89 14.34
N GLU A 103 6.62 15.98 13.96
CA GLU A 103 7.56 14.86 13.87
C GLU A 103 7.48 13.99 15.14
N GLU A 104 7.06 12.72 14.99
CA GLU A 104 7.02 11.75 16.09
C GLU A 104 8.46 11.48 16.60
N GLU A 105 8.93 12.28 17.54
CA GLU A 105 10.05 11.90 18.40
C GLU A 105 9.61 10.68 19.21
N ALA A 106 10.17 9.52 18.87
CA ALA A 106 9.94 8.25 19.55
C ALA A 106 10.07 8.40 21.07
N ILE A 107 8.92 8.47 21.74
CA ILE A 107 8.86 8.64 23.19
C ILE A 107 9.36 7.34 23.84
N PRO A 108 10.44 7.35 24.63
CA PRO A 108 10.90 6.14 25.31
C PRO A 108 9.83 5.64 26.29
N VAL A 109 9.68 4.32 26.36
CA VAL A 109 8.63 3.53 27.05
C VAL A 109 8.46 3.84 28.56
N SER A 110 9.31 4.68 29.16
CA SER A 110 9.22 5.05 30.58
C SER A 110 8.12 6.06 30.92
N ARG A 111 7.35 6.57 29.96
CA ARG A 111 6.42 7.70 30.17
C ARG A 111 4.93 7.41 29.97
N ALA A 112 4.49 6.16 30.02
CA ALA A 112 3.07 5.84 30.06
C ALA A 112 2.50 6.06 31.48
N LEU A 113 2.27 7.33 31.87
CA LEU A 113 1.43 7.64 33.03
C LEU A 113 -0.03 7.82 32.59
N PRO A 114 -1.01 7.28 33.34
CA PRO A 114 -2.42 7.52 33.06
C PRO A 114 -2.73 9.03 33.20
N LYS A 115 -3.58 9.52 32.30
CA LYS A 115 -3.90 10.93 32.01
C LYS A 115 -4.45 11.77 33.19
N ASN A 116 -4.46 11.25 34.43
CA ASN A 116 -5.07 11.94 35.57
C ASN A 116 -4.32 11.81 36.92
N SER A 117 -3.02 11.51 36.93
CA SER A 117 -2.21 11.56 38.15
C SER A 117 -1.14 12.64 38.03
N ALA A 118 -1.15 13.62 38.95
CA ALA A 118 -0.05 14.57 39.10
C ALA A 118 1.28 13.80 39.21
N PRO A 119 2.33 14.19 38.48
CA PRO A 119 3.59 13.45 38.48
C PRO A 119 4.17 13.47 39.90
N ARG A 120 4.22 12.30 40.54
CA ARG A 120 4.95 12.14 41.81
C ARG A 120 6.42 12.37 41.49
N SER A 121 7.02 13.41 42.05
CA SER A 121 8.40 13.78 41.76
C SER A 121 9.33 12.72 42.36
N GLY A 122 10.13 12.06 41.54
CA GLY A 122 11.13 11.12 42.02
C GLY A 122 11.65 10.24 40.90
N TYR A 123 12.88 9.75 41.05
CA TYR A 123 13.52 8.93 40.04
C TYR A 123 14.41 7.87 40.69
N TYR A 124 14.55 6.73 40.00
CA TYR A 124 15.44 5.65 40.41
C TYR A 124 16.81 5.84 39.76
N VAL A 125 17.87 5.80 40.56
CA VAL A 125 19.26 5.82 40.09
C VAL A 125 19.87 4.46 40.32
N ARG A 126 20.58 3.93 39.32
CA ARG A 126 21.30 2.67 39.45
C ARG A 126 22.44 2.85 40.46
N ASP A 127 22.56 1.92 41.39
CA ASP A 127 23.70 1.90 42.31
C ASP A 127 24.93 1.34 41.57
N GLU A 128 25.94 2.20 41.39
CA GLU A 128 27.20 1.85 40.72
C GLU A 128 28.20 1.16 41.66
N SER A 129 27.91 1.09 42.96
CA SER A 129 28.78 0.38 43.92
C SER A 129 28.69 -1.14 43.78
N ILE A 130 27.71 -1.64 43.03
CA ILE A 130 27.49 -3.07 42.79
C ILE A 130 28.10 -3.44 41.42
N PRO A 131 29.00 -4.44 41.36
CA PRO A 131 29.61 -4.88 40.11
C PRO A 131 28.55 -5.41 39.13
N ALA A 132 28.81 -5.23 37.83
CA ALA A 132 27.84 -5.46 36.75
C ALA A 132 27.36 -6.92 36.58
N ASP A 133 28.01 -7.87 37.25
CA ASP A 133 27.68 -9.30 37.20
C ASP A 133 26.58 -9.70 38.21
N GLU A 134 26.28 -8.83 39.18
CA GLU A 134 25.19 -9.02 40.14
C GLU A 134 23.92 -8.27 39.73
N MET A 135 22.78 -8.74 40.24
CA MET A 135 21.47 -8.20 39.89
C MET A 135 21.40 -6.70 40.21
N PRO A 136 21.11 -5.83 39.22
CA PRO A 136 21.22 -4.39 39.38
C PRO A 136 20.20 -3.91 40.42
N ARG A 137 20.70 -3.18 41.44
CA ARG A 137 19.84 -2.50 42.41
C ARG A 137 19.70 -1.03 42.05
N TYR A 138 18.52 -0.50 42.32
CA TYR A 138 18.17 0.88 42.06
C TYR A 138 17.76 1.55 43.37
N ILE A 139 18.29 2.74 43.62
CA ILE A 139 17.96 3.57 44.78
C ILE A 139 16.96 4.63 44.33
N TYR A 140 15.85 4.76 45.06
CA TYR A 140 14.86 5.78 44.77
C TYR A 140 15.25 7.12 45.41
N HIS A 141 15.25 8.18 44.61
CA HIS A 141 15.42 9.55 45.06
C HIS A 141 14.11 10.31 44.83
N GLY A 142 13.36 10.54 45.91
CA GLY A 142 12.10 11.29 45.92
C GLY A 142 11.51 11.36 47.33
N PRO A 143 10.51 12.22 47.57
CA PRO A 143 9.89 12.43 48.88
C PRO A 143 9.20 11.16 49.41
N GLU A 144 8.64 10.31 48.55
CA GLU A 144 8.00 9.06 48.96
C GLU A 144 8.19 8.00 47.86
N LYS A 145 8.65 6.80 48.26
CA LYS A 145 8.87 5.68 47.34
C LYS A 145 7.51 5.12 46.90
N PRO A 146 7.27 4.89 45.60
CA PRO A 146 6.08 4.16 45.18
C PRO A 146 6.15 2.72 45.70
N GLU A 147 5.13 2.30 46.45
CA GLU A 147 4.93 0.91 46.91
C GLU A 147 4.55 -0.03 45.76
#